data_AF-R7N5Z9-F1
#
_entry.id   AF-R7N5Z9-F1
#
_cell.length_a   1.000
_cell.length_b   1.000
_cell.length_c   1.000
_cell.angle_alpha   90.00
_cell.angle_beta   90.00
_cell.angle_gamma   90.00
#
_symmetry.space_group_name_H-M   'P 1'
#
loop_
_entity.id
_entity.type
_entity.pdbx_description
1 polymer ?
#
loop_
_entity_poly.entity_id
_entity_poly.type
_entity_poly.pdbx_seq_one_letter_code
_entity_poly.pdbx_strand_id
1 'polypeptide(L)'
;MAQQAASTYGFEVNPKFDKIFNEYHKTHNQAVFDAYTDEMKVARHTHIVTGLPDTYGRGRIVGDYRRVALYGIDFLIQKKTEDKKNCGNGTMTEDIIRLREEIAEQIKALKGMKEMAKIYGYDISGPATNAKEAVQWLYFGYLAAIKTQNGAAKTEQ
;
A
#
# COMPACT_ATOMS: atom_id res chain seq x y z
N MET A 1 0.61 -17.15 5.75
CA MET A 1 0.60 -16.27 6.96
C MET A 1 -0.78 -16.18 7.60
N ALA A 2 -1.80 -15.64 6.93
CA ALA A 2 -3.12 -15.39 7.55
C ALA A 2 -3.79 -16.65 8.13
N GLN A 3 -3.77 -17.77 7.40
CA GLN A 3 -4.29 -19.07 7.87
C GLN A 3 -3.60 -19.55 9.14
N GLN A 4 -2.27 -19.51 9.17
CA GLN A 4 -1.47 -19.92 10.31
C GLN A 4 -1.73 -19.04 11.53
N ALA A 5 -1.86 -17.73 11.34
CA ALA A 5 -2.21 -16.81 12.42
C ALA A 5 -3.61 -17.12 12.98
N ALA A 6 -4.61 -17.28 12.11
CA ALA A 6 -5.97 -17.64 12.55
C ALA A 6 -5.97 -18.94 13.37
N SER A 7 -5.36 -20.00 12.84
CA SER A 7 -5.27 -21.30 13.51
C SER A 7 -4.56 -21.22 14.87
N THR A 8 -3.46 -20.45 14.96
CA THR A 8 -2.73 -20.24 16.23
C THR A 8 -3.61 -19.60 17.31
N TYR A 9 -4.53 -18.73 16.91
CA TYR A 9 -5.48 -18.07 17.82
C TYR A 9 -6.83 -18.79 17.93
N GLY A 10 -6.97 -20.01 17.40
CA GLY A 10 -8.20 -20.81 17.49
C GLY A 10 -9.32 -20.38 16.54
N PHE A 11 -9.00 -19.64 15.48
CA PHE A 11 -9.94 -19.20 14.45
C PHE A 11 -9.71 -19.93 13.12
N GLU A 12 -10.77 -20.04 12.32
CA GLU A 12 -10.70 -20.56 10.96
C GLU A 12 -10.86 -19.42 9.94
N VAL A 13 -10.07 -19.48 8.87
CA VAL A 13 -10.20 -18.52 7.76
C VAL A 13 -11.42 -18.86 6.94
N ASN A 14 -12.20 -17.84 6.58
CA ASN A 14 -13.36 -18.03 5.71
C ASN A 14 -12.92 -18.67 4.36
N PRO A 15 -13.53 -19.79 3.94
CA PRO A 15 -13.16 -20.50 2.70
C PRO A 15 -13.18 -19.63 1.44
N LYS A 16 -14.01 -18.58 1.43
CA LYS A 16 -14.06 -17.62 0.32
C LYS A 16 -12.73 -16.89 0.16
N PHE A 17 -12.14 -16.41 1.26
CA PHE A 17 -10.87 -15.68 1.19
C PHE A 17 -9.71 -16.62 0.86
N ASP A 18 -9.78 -17.85 1.36
CA ASP A 18 -8.84 -18.91 0.99
C ASP A 18 -8.77 -19.08 -0.53
N LYS A 19 -9.94 -19.28 -1.15
CA LYS A 19 -10.04 -19.44 -2.61
C LYS A 19 -9.52 -18.23 -3.37
N ILE A 20 -9.87 -17.01 -2.93
CA ILE A 20 -9.46 -15.78 -3.61
C ILE A 20 -7.93 -15.65 -3.63
N PHE A 21 -7.24 -15.89 -2.52
CA PHE A 21 -5.80 -15.63 -2.41
C PHE A 21 -4.90 -16.83 -2.78
N ASN A 22 -5.48 -18.02 -2.99
CA ASN A 22 -4.75 -19.19 -3.47
C ASN A 22 -5.02 -19.50 -4.96
N GLU A 23 -6.21 -19.19 -5.50
CA GLU A 23 -6.56 -19.50 -6.89
C GLU A 23 -6.63 -18.28 -7.80
N TYR A 24 -7.23 -17.16 -7.35
CA TYR A 24 -7.58 -16.05 -8.23
C TYR A 24 -6.59 -14.88 -8.19
N HIS A 25 -5.98 -14.63 -7.03
CA HIS A 25 -5.10 -13.50 -6.82
C HIS A 25 -3.79 -13.94 -6.17
N LYS A 26 -2.73 -13.96 -6.97
CA LYS A 26 -1.39 -14.33 -6.52
C LYS A 26 -0.90 -13.35 -5.45
N THR A 27 -0.40 -13.88 -4.34
CA THR A 27 0.14 -13.07 -3.24
C THR A 27 1.62 -12.74 -3.44
N HIS A 28 2.11 -11.70 -2.75
CA HIS A 28 3.54 -11.39 -2.66
C HIS A 28 4.35 -12.61 -2.22
N ASN A 29 3.90 -13.31 -1.18
CA ASN A 29 4.57 -14.49 -0.66
C ASN A 29 4.72 -15.56 -1.74
N GLN A 30 3.64 -15.90 -2.45
CA GLN A 30 3.72 -16.88 -3.53
C GLN A 30 4.69 -16.45 -4.64
N ALA A 31 4.65 -15.18 -5.05
CA ALA A 31 5.54 -14.67 -6.10
C ALA A 31 7.02 -14.72 -5.70
N VAL A 32 7.36 -14.42 -4.44
CA VAL A 32 8.72 -14.52 -3.92
C VAL A 32 9.21 -15.96 -3.96
N PHE A 33 8.41 -16.92 -3.48
CA PHE A 33 8.82 -18.33 -3.41
C PHE A 33 8.89 -19.01 -4.78
N ASP A 34 8.10 -18.56 -5.76
CA ASP A 34 8.23 -18.99 -7.15
C ASP A 34 9.54 -18.51 -7.79
N ALA A 35 10.03 -17.33 -7.39
CA ALA A 35 11.25 -16.72 -7.93
C ALA A 35 12.54 -17.13 -7.20
N TYR A 36 12.44 -17.63 -5.96
CA TYR A 36 13.60 -18.04 -5.17
C TYR A 36 14.34 -19.24 -5.77
N THR A 37 15.67 -19.14 -5.79
CA THR A 37 16.56 -20.25 -6.08
C THR A 37 16.61 -21.23 -4.90
N ASP A 38 17.06 -22.45 -5.15
CA ASP A 38 17.23 -23.46 -4.09
C ASP A 38 18.27 -23.03 -3.06
N GLU A 39 19.34 -22.36 -3.48
CA GLU A 39 20.35 -21.78 -2.58
C GLU A 39 19.74 -20.75 -1.62
N MET A 40 18.90 -19.84 -2.12
CA MET A 40 18.20 -18.85 -1.29
C MET A 40 17.31 -19.52 -0.24
N LYS A 41 16.59 -20.59 -0.64
CA LYS A 41 15.73 -21.36 0.27
C LYS A 41 16.56 -22.05 1.35
N VAL A 42 17.71 -22.63 1.00
CA VAL A 42 18.62 -23.27 1.95
C VAL A 42 19.18 -22.24 2.95
N ALA A 43 19.70 -21.11 2.47
CA ALA A 43 20.23 -20.06 3.34
C ALA A 43 19.20 -19.52 4.34
N ARG A 44 17.93 -19.45 3.92
CA ARG A 44 16.81 -19.09 4.79
C ARG A 44 16.50 -20.18 5.82
N HIS A 45 16.45 -21.43 5.38
CA HIS A 45 16.12 -22.57 6.24
C HIS A 45 17.19 -22.83 7.31
N THR A 46 18.47 -22.61 6.98
CA THR A 46 19.60 -22.74 7.91
C THR A 46 19.85 -21.50 8.77
N HIS A 47 18.97 -20.50 8.69
CA HIS A 47 19.05 -19.24 9.45
C HIS A 47 20.30 -18.38 9.18
N ILE A 48 21.03 -18.63 8.08
CA ILE A 48 22.11 -17.74 7.62
C ILE A 48 21.54 -16.38 7.23
N VAL A 49 20.38 -16.38 6.55
CA VAL A 49 19.60 -15.18 6.25
C VAL A 49 18.21 -15.34 6.84
N THR A 50 17.85 -14.48 7.80
CA THR A 50 16.58 -14.57 8.52
C THR A 50 15.86 -13.22 8.55
N GLY A 51 14.54 -13.25 8.74
CA GLY A 51 13.71 -12.05 8.89
C GLY A 51 13.47 -11.25 7.61
N LEU A 52 13.71 -11.80 6.42
CA LEU A 52 13.39 -11.12 5.16
C LEU A 52 11.88 -10.85 5.02
N PRO A 53 11.46 -9.74 4.36
CA PRO A 53 10.06 -9.39 4.14
C PRO A 53 9.42 -10.21 3.01
N ASP A 54 9.55 -11.54 3.09
CA ASP A 54 9.02 -12.51 2.12
C ASP A 54 7.60 -12.98 2.47
N THR A 55 7.17 -12.77 3.70
CA THR A 55 5.93 -13.29 4.26
C THR A 55 5.02 -12.18 4.82
N TYR A 56 5.55 -10.98 5.00
CA TYR A 56 4.86 -9.79 5.51
C TYR A 56 5.16 -8.55 4.66
N GLY A 57 4.40 -7.47 4.82
CA GLY A 57 4.65 -6.22 4.12
C GLY A 57 6.02 -5.63 4.48
N ARG A 58 6.80 -5.19 3.48
CA ARG A 58 8.15 -4.62 3.70
C ARG A 58 8.19 -3.41 4.66
N GLY A 59 7.14 -2.58 4.66
CA GLY A 59 7.11 -1.33 5.42
C GLY A 59 8.20 -0.35 4.98
N ARG A 60 8.68 0.49 5.93
CA ARG A 60 9.76 1.47 5.71
C ARG A 60 9.46 2.52 4.62
N ILE A 61 8.18 2.83 4.46
CA ILE A 61 7.70 3.88 3.55
C ILE A 61 6.88 4.85 4.40
N VAL A 62 7.33 6.11 4.42
CA VAL A 62 6.60 7.20 5.08
C VAL A 62 6.00 8.07 4.00
N GLY A 63 4.67 8.00 3.86
CA GLY A 63 3.95 8.95 3.02
C GLY A 63 3.98 10.33 3.65
N ASP A 64 4.10 11.38 2.85
CA ASP A 64 4.00 12.75 3.35
C ASP A 64 2.54 13.13 3.59
N TYR A 65 1.97 12.64 4.70
CA TYR A 65 0.54 12.77 5.02
C TYR A 65 0.08 14.22 5.21
N ARG A 66 1.03 15.12 5.54
CA ARG A 66 0.79 16.57 5.66
C ARG A 66 0.24 17.17 4.36
N ARG A 67 0.54 16.57 3.21
CA ARG A 67 0.04 17.02 1.90
C ARG A 67 -1.47 16.97 1.79
N VAL A 68 -2.12 16.00 2.45
CA VAL A 68 -3.59 15.90 2.47
C VAL A 68 -4.18 17.13 3.15
N ALA A 69 -3.61 17.53 4.29
CA ALA A 69 -4.00 18.74 5.00
C ALA A 69 -3.69 20.01 4.21
N LEU A 70 -2.48 20.11 3.65
CA LEU A 70 -1.99 21.35 3.01
C LEU A 70 -2.68 21.66 1.68
N TYR A 71 -3.00 20.63 0.89
CA TYR A 71 -3.45 20.81 -0.49
C TYR A 71 -4.86 20.27 -0.78
N GLY A 72 -5.36 19.34 0.04
CA GLY A 72 -6.57 18.57 -0.30
C GLY A 72 -6.32 17.50 -1.36
N ILE A 73 -7.22 16.51 -1.44
CA ILE A 73 -7.05 15.38 -2.34
C ILE A 73 -7.17 15.77 -3.82
N ASP A 74 -8.04 16.71 -4.18
CA ASP A 74 -8.29 17.03 -5.59
C ASP A 74 -7.06 17.65 -6.26
N PHE A 75 -6.35 18.53 -5.53
CA PHE A 75 -5.06 19.06 -5.97
C PHE A 75 -4.01 17.96 -6.17
N LEU A 76 -3.93 17.00 -5.23
CA LEU A 76 -2.97 15.90 -5.31
C LEU A 76 -3.26 14.97 -6.50
N ILE A 77 -4.54 14.72 -6.79
CA ILE A 77 -4.98 13.96 -7.98
C ILE A 77 -4.59 14.70 -9.25
N GLN A 78 -4.82 16.02 -9.31
CA GLN A 78 -4.43 16.83 -10.45
C GLN A 78 -2.92 16.72 -10.69
N LYS A 79 -2.09 16.89 -9.66
CA LYS A 79 -0.63 16.76 -9.78
C LYS A 79 -0.18 15.36 -10.19
N LYS A 80 -0.82 14.30 -9.68
CA LYS A 80 -0.51 12.95 -10.16
C LYS A 80 -0.94 12.70 -11.59
N THR A 81 -2.00 13.36 -12.06
CA THR A 81 -2.43 13.30 -13.46
C THR A 81 -1.43 14.01 -14.37
N GLU A 82 -0.90 15.16 -13.93
CA GLU A 82 0.21 15.87 -14.60
C GLU A 82 1.48 15.00 -14.62
N ASP A 83 1.87 14.39 -13.49
CA ASP A 83 3.01 13.45 -13.40
C ASP A 83 2.84 12.32 -14.43
N LYS A 84 1.65 11.70 -14.50
CA LYS A 84 1.37 10.61 -15.43
C LYS A 84 1.48 11.05 -16.89
N LYS A 85 1.02 12.26 -17.20
CA LYS A 85 1.11 12.84 -18.56
C LYS A 85 2.57 13.06 -18.95
N ASN A 86 3.39 13.52 -18.02
CA ASN A 86 4.81 13.84 -18.24
C ASN A 86 5.76 12.65 -17.95
N CYS A 87 5.22 11.46 -17.68
CA CYS A 87 6.02 10.29 -17.33
C CYS A 87 6.62 9.63 -18.59
N GLY A 88 7.94 9.71 -18.69
CA GLY A 88 8.74 9.18 -19.80
C GLY A 88 9.23 10.26 -20.76
N ASN A 89 9.99 9.85 -21.77
CA ASN A 89 10.58 10.73 -22.79
C ASN A 89 10.04 10.43 -24.22
N GLY A 90 8.93 9.72 -24.32
CA GLY A 90 8.33 9.27 -25.58
C GLY A 90 8.59 7.80 -25.91
N THR A 91 9.56 7.16 -25.26
CA THR A 91 9.79 5.71 -25.37
C THR A 91 9.07 4.96 -24.26
N MET A 92 8.49 3.79 -24.56
CA MET A 92 7.80 2.93 -23.58
C MET A 92 8.65 1.72 -23.23
N THR A 93 9.62 1.92 -22.34
CA THR A 93 10.40 0.84 -21.72
C THR A 93 9.64 0.22 -20.55
N GLU A 94 10.06 -0.97 -20.08
CA GLU A 94 9.40 -1.70 -18.97
C GLU A 94 9.25 -0.84 -17.71
N ASP A 95 10.31 -0.16 -17.32
CA ASP A 95 10.37 0.74 -16.17
C ASP A 95 9.43 1.95 -16.31
N ILE A 96 9.30 2.51 -17.53
CA ILE A 96 8.33 3.58 -17.81
C ILE A 96 6.90 3.06 -17.73
N ILE A 97 6.61 1.88 -18.29
CA ILE A 97 5.28 1.26 -18.25
C ILE A 97 4.88 0.99 -16.79
N ARG A 98 5.78 0.36 -16.01
CA ARG A 98 5.59 0.10 -14.59
C ARG A 98 5.32 1.39 -13.82
N LEU A 99 6.14 2.42 -13.99
CA LEU A 99 5.95 3.70 -13.29
C LEU A 99 4.60 4.36 -13.63
N ARG A 100 4.17 4.29 -14.90
CA ARG A 100 2.87 4.83 -15.33
C ARG A 100 1.69 4.09 -14.70
N GLU A 101 1.79 2.77 -14.54
CA GLU A 101 0.81 1.95 -13.82
C GLU A 101 0.79 2.32 -12.33
N GLU A 102 1.96 2.42 -11.70
CA GLU A 102 2.08 2.81 -10.28
C GLU A 102 1.47 4.20 -10.01
N ILE A 103 1.68 5.17 -10.90
CA ILE A 103 1.03 6.49 -10.78
C ILE A 103 -0.49 6.37 -10.94
N ALA A 104 -0.98 5.47 -11.80
CA ALA A 104 -2.42 5.23 -11.94
C ALA A 104 -3.04 4.68 -10.65
N GLU A 105 -2.36 3.73 -10.01
CA GLU A 105 -2.77 3.17 -8.72
C GLU A 105 -2.68 4.22 -7.60
N GLN A 106 -1.68 5.12 -7.62
CA GLN A 106 -1.63 6.26 -6.70
C GLN A 106 -2.86 7.17 -6.84
N ILE A 107 -3.30 7.48 -8.07
CA ILE A 107 -4.50 8.28 -8.33
C ILE A 107 -5.76 7.56 -7.80
N LYS A 108 -5.86 6.26 -8.04
CA LYS A 108 -6.98 5.44 -7.55
C LYS A 108 -7.01 5.40 -6.02
N ALA A 109 -5.85 5.27 -5.38
CA ALA A 109 -5.72 5.32 -3.92
C ALA A 109 -6.14 6.68 -3.36
N LEU A 110 -5.73 7.79 -3.98
CA LEU A 110 -6.16 9.14 -3.61
C LEU A 110 -7.69 9.28 -3.64
N LYS A 111 -8.35 8.77 -4.69
CA LYS A 111 -9.81 8.73 -4.78
C LYS A 111 -10.42 7.87 -3.66
N GLY A 112 -9.84 6.71 -3.39
CA GLY A 112 -10.25 5.84 -2.28
C GLY A 112 -10.16 6.52 -0.92
N MET A 113 -9.19 7.43 -0.71
CA MET A 113 -9.09 8.20 0.54
C MET A 113 -10.28 9.15 0.74
N LYS A 114 -10.82 9.76 -0.33
CA LYS A 114 -12.04 10.58 -0.24
C LYS A 114 -13.24 9.74 0.20
N GLU A 115 -13.43 8.58 -0.44
CA GLU A 115 -14.53 7.68 -0.07
C GLU A 115 -14.38 7.17 1.38
N MET A 116 -13.15 6.87 1.81
CA MET A 116 -12.88 6.48 3.19
C MET A 116 -13.25 7.60 4.16
N ALA A 117 -12.80 8.85 3.93
CA ALA A 117 -13.10 9.97 4.82
C ALA A 117 -14.60 10.29 4.86
N LYS A 118 -15.30 10.10 3.75
CA LYS A 118 -16.76 10.29 3.64
C LYS A 118 -17.54 9.37 4.56
N ILE A 119 -17.07 8.14 4.80
CA ILE A 119 -17.69 7.22 5.79
C ILE A 119 -17.71 7.83 7.20
N TYR A 120 -16.74 8.69 7.51
CA TYR A 120 -16.64 9.41 8.77
C TYR A 120 -17.30 10.80 8.74
N GLY A 121 -18.02 11.16 7.66
CA GLY A 121 -18.71 12.45 7.52
C GLY A 121 -17.81 13.63 7.13
N TYR A 122 -16.61 13.37 6.61
CA TYR A 122 -15.66 14.42 6.22
C TYR A 122 -15.47 14.49 4.70
N ASP A 123 -15.38 15.71 4.15
CA ASP A 123 -14.93 15.94 2.78
C ASP A 123 -13.51 16.50 2.75
N ILE A 124 -12.56 15.66 2.32
CA ILE A 124 -11.14 15.99 2.20
C ILE A 124 -10.73 16.40 0.78
N SER A 125 -11.70 16.76 -0.07
CA SER A 125 -11.47 17.21 -1.45
C SER A 125 -10.53 18.43 -1.49
N GLY A 126 -10.82 19.44 -0.67
CA GLY A 126 -10.05 20.66 -0.52
C GLY A 126 -9.06 20.65 0.65
N PRO A 127 -8.21 21.70 0.73
CA PRO A 127 -7.26 21.86 1.82
C PRO A 127 -7.96 22.10 3.16
N ALA A 128 -7.29 21.77 4.26
CA ALA A 128 -7.77 22.07 5.60
C ALA A 128 -7.81 23.58 5.84
N THR A 129 -8.91 24.06 6.43
CA THR A 129 -9.17 25.49 6.67
C THR A 129 -8.88 25.91 8.11
N ASN A 130 -8.72 24.95 9.02
CA ASN A 130 -8.48 25.19 10.44
C ASN A 130 -7.61 24.08 11.05
N ALA A 131 -7.16 24.30 12.29
CA ALA A 131 -6.27 23.36 12.99
C ALA A 131 -6.88 21.96 13.17
N LYS A 132 -8.20 21.87 13.43
CA LYS A 132 -8.89 20.59 13.60
C LYS A 132 -8.89 19.78 12.30
N GLU A 133 -9.21 20.41 11.18
CA GLU A 133 -9.14 19.80 9.85
C GLU A 133 -7.72 19.41 9.48
N ALA A 134 -6.71 20.24 9.80
CA ALA A 134 -5.33 19.95 9.47
C ALA A 134 -4.84 18.65 10.13
N VAL A 135 -5.13 18.48 11.43
CA VAL A 135 -4.83 17.25 12.16
C VAL A 135 -5.65 16.07 11.61
N GLN A 136 -6.94 16.27 11.35
CA GLN A 136 -7.82 15.23 10.84
C GLN A 136 -7.41 14.74 9.44
N TRP A 137 -7.01 15.64 8.53
CA TRP A 137 -6.65 15.32 7.14
C TRP A 137 -5.33 14.56 7.09
N LEU A 138 -4.36 15.01 7.90
CA LEU A 138 -3.11 14.30 8.11
C LEU A 138 -3.40 12.87 8.60
N TYR A 139 -4.24 12.75 9.63
CA TYR A 139 -4.60 11.43 10.15
C TYR A 139 -5.33 10.57 9.12
N PHE A 140 -6.19 11.13 8.27
CA PHE A 140 -6.80 10.35 7.18
C PHE A 140 -5.77 9.84 6.16
N GLY A 141 -4.76 10.64 5.83
CA GLY A 141 -3.64 10.17 5.01
C GLY A 141 -2.93 8.96 5.64
N TYR A 142 -2.67 9.01 6.94
CA TYR A 142 -2.08 7.89 7.69
C TYR A 142 -3.03 6.68 7.79
N LEU A 143 -4.31 6.92 8.09
CA LEU A 143 -5.34 5.89 8.23
C LEU A 143 -5.48 5.05 6.96
N ALA A 144 -5.43 5.70 5.80
CA ALA A 144 -5.47 5.04 4.50
C ALA A 144 -4.28 4.09 4.31
N ALA A 145 -3.07 4.50 4.72
CA ALA A 145 -1.88 3.66 4.64
C ALA A 145 -1.98 2.44 5.57
N ILE A 146 -2.45 2.62 6.80
CA ILE A 146 -2.54 1.50 7.76
C ILE A 146 -3.68 0.52 7.45
N LYS A 147 -4.75 0.96 6.76
CA LYS A 147 -5.85 0.08 6.33
C LYS A 147 -5.52 -0.78 5.11
N THR A 148 -4.59 -0.33 4.26
CA THR A 148 -4.30 -0.99 2.98
C THR A 148 -3.02 -1.82 3.00
N GLN A 149 -2.09 -1.52 3.90
CA GLN A 149 -0.81 -2.20 4.00
C GLN A 149 -0.64 -2.81 5.39
N ASN A 150 0.24 -3.79 5.56
CA ASN A 150 0.60 -4.40 6.85
C ASN A 150 2.11 -4.39 7.10
N GLY A 151 2.81 -3.37 6.57
CA GLY A 151 4.26 -3.20 6.70
C GLY A 151 4.78 -3.29 8.14
N ALA A 152 5.97 -3.90 8.32
CA ALA A 152 6.57 -4.14 9.64
C ALA A 152 6.90 -2.86 10.44
N ALA A 153 7.25 -1.75 9.76
CA ALA A 153 7.45 -0.45 10.37
C ALA A 153 6.58 0.59 9.66
N LYS A 154 5.75 1.30 10.42
CA LYS A 154 4.82 2.32 9.92
C LYS A 154 4.84 3.63 10.74
N THR A 155 5.91 3.93 11.47
CA THR A 155 5.96 5.07 12.41
C THR A 155 7.37 5.62 12.64
N GLU A 156 7.39 6.94 12.91
CA GLU A 156 8.31 7.77 13.72
C GLU A 156 9.82 7.47 13.66
N GLN A 157 10.54 8.38 13.00
CA GLN A 157 11.78 8.94 13.56
C GLN A 157 11.47 10.35 14.06
#